data_AF-A0A7J4TNH7-F1
#
_entry.id   AF-A0A7J4TNH7-F1
#
_cell.length_a   1.000
_cell.length_b   1.000
_cell.length_c   1.000
_cell.angle_alpha   90.00
_cell.angle_beta   90.00
_cell.angle_gamma   90.00
#
_symmetry.space_group_name_H-M   'P 1'
#
loop_
_entity.id
_entity.type
_entity.pdbx_description
1 polymer ?
#
loop_
_entity_poly.entity_id
_entity_poly.type
_entity_poly.pdbx_seq_one_letter_code
_entity_poly.pdbx_strand_id
1 'polypeptide(L)'
;AKPTTGGGIGPGFRQIKGILKPLSEAIKANALNEKQLHKITNKHFMAMKKDQDKARALRNLLVSDTTDKELNKHFTNFAREDVLELINEIGDIEKPVPLGLALIKKVPAFRRLALRAGTRLMFR
;
A
#
# COMPACT_ATOMS: atom_id res chain seq x y z
N ALA A 1 1.41 -10.86 -0.78
CA ALA A 1 2.08 -10.36 0.44
C ALA A 1 2.00 -8.84 0.51
N LYS A 2 2.10 -8.24 1.71
CA LYS A 2 2.14 -6.79 1.87
C LYS A 2 3.39 -6.22 1.18
N PRO A 3 3.25 -5.30 0.21
CA PRO A 3 4.39 -4.89 -0.61
C PRO A 3 5.51 -4.16 0.13
N THR A 4 5.21 -3.52 1.26
CA THR A 4 6.18 -2.72 2.02
C THR A 4 7.00 -3.52 3.03
N THR A 5 6.44 -4.61 3.59
CA THR A 5 7.09 -5.37 4.68
C THR A 5 7.27 -6.85 4.35
N GLY A 6 6.75 -7.34 3.23
CA GLY A 6 6.74 -8.77 2.90
C GLY A 6 5.76 -9.61 3.72
N GLY A 7 5.15 -9.06 4.77
CA GLY A 7 4.22 -9.78 5.64
C GLY A 7 2.96 -10.27 4.91
N GLY A 8 2.68 -11.58 4.95
CA GLY A 8 1.55 -12.21 4.26
C GLY A 8 0.41 -12.66 5.17
N ILE A 9 0.70 -12.98 6.43
CA ILE A 9 -0.22 -13.65 7.36
C ILE A 9 -1.47 -12.79 7.63
N GLY A 10 -1.28 -11.57 8.15
CA GLY A 10 -2.37 -10.64 8.43
C GLY A 10 -3.24 -10.33 7.20
N PRO A 11 -2.65 -9.98 6.03
CA PRO A 11 -3.39 -9.85 4.78
C PRO A 11 -4.19 -11.10 4.38
N GLY A 12 -3.64 -12.30 4.56
CA GLY A 12 -4.35 -13.55 4.28
C GLY A 12 -5.60 -13.72 5.14
N PHE A 13 -5.49 -13.50 6.46
CA PHE A 13 -6.65 -13.51 7.35
C PHE A 13 -7.69 -12.44 7.00
N ARG A 14 -7.26 -11.22 6.67
CA ARG A 14 -8.16 -10.14 6.23
C ARG A 14 -8.90 -10.49 4.93
N GLN A 15 -8.24 -11.19 4.00
CA GLN A 15 -8.85 -11.63 2.75
C GLN A 15 -10.02 -12.58 3.01
N ILE A 16 -9.81 -13.61 3.85
CA ILE A 16 -10.84 -14.60 4.20
C ILE A 16 -11.95 -13.96 5.03
N LYS A 17 -11.59 -13.16 6.05
CA LYS A 17 -12.56 -12.52 6.96
C LYS A 17 -13.58 -11.67 6.21
N GLY A 18 -13.17 -10.95 5.16
CA GLY A 18 -14.06 -10.07 4.41
C GLY A 18 -15.10 -10.78 3.55
N ILE A 19 -14.91 -12.07 3.26
CA ILE A 19 -15.86 -12.87 2.48
C ILE A 19 -16.54 -13.98 3.29
N LEU A 20 -16.16 -14.17 4.55
CA LEU A 20 -16.56 -15.32 5.37
C LEU A 20 -18.09 -15.49 5.44
N LYS A 21 -18.82 -14.43 5.80
CA LYS A 21 -20.28 -14.48 5.93
C LYS A 21 -20.98 -14.79 4.58
N PRO A 22 -20.80 -14.01 3.51
CA PRO A 22 -21.46 -14.27 2.24
C PRO A 22 -21.04 -15.61 1.60
N LEU A 23 -19.81 -16.05 1.82
CA LEU A 23 -19.36 -17.37 1.37
C LEU A 23 -20.06 -18.51 2.15
N SER A 24 -20.17 -18.40 3.48
CA SER A 24 -20.86 -19.39 4.30
C SER A 24 -22.33 -19.53 3.93
N GLU A 25 -23.01 -18.41 3.66
CA GLU A 25 -24.40 -18.40 3.17
C GLU A 25 -24.53 -19.10 1.81
N ALA A 26 -23.60 -18.84 0.89
CA ALA A 26 -23.59 -19.48 -0.42
C ALA A 26 -23.33 -20.99 -0.35
N ILE A 27 -22.47 -21.45 0.57
CA ILE A 27 -22.25 -22.89 0.82
C ILE A 27 -23.53 -23.55 1.31
N LYS A 28 -24.22 -22.96 2.30
CA LYS A 28 -25.47 -23.48 2.84
C LYS A 28 -26.59 -23.56 1.80
N ALA A 29 -26.61 -22.61 0.87
CA ALA A 29 -27.58 -22.55 -0.22
C ALA A 29 -27.17 -23.37 -1.47
N ASN A 30 -26.02 -24.06 -1.44
CA ASN A 30 -25.40 -24.73 -2.60
C ASN A 30 -25.27 -23.81 -3.84
N ALA A 31 -25.06 -22.51 -3.62
CA ALA A 31 -25.00 -21.49 -4.65
C ALA A 31 -23.53 -21.12 -4.96
N LEU A 32 -22.76 -22.09 -5.45
CA LEU A 32 -21.30 -21.98 -5.63
C LEU A 32 -20.85 -21.85 -7.09
N ASN A 33 -21.73 -21.40 -7.99
CA ASN A 33 -21.33 -21.12 -9.37
C ASN A 33 -20.35 -19.94 -9.45
N GLU A 34 -19.60 -19.90 -10.56
CA GLU A 34 -18.55 -18.90 -10.79
C GLU A 34 -19.05 -17.46 -10.64
N LYS A 35 -20.21 -17.14 -11.22
CA LYS A 35 -20.80 -15.80 -11.15
C LYS A 35 -21.06 -15.37 -9.70
N GLN A 36 -21.57 -16.27 -8.87
CA GLN A 36 -21.85 -16.01 -7.46
C GLN A 36 -20.56 -15.87 -6.65
N LEU A 37 -19.57 -16.74 -6.86
CA LEU A 37 -18.26 -16.65 -6.20
C LEU A 37 -17.51 -15.36 -6.57
N HIS A 38 -17.56 -14.97 -7.85
CA HIS A 38 -16.99 -13.71 -8.31
C HIS A 38 -17.68 -12.53 -7.63
N LYS A 39 -19.02 -12.54 -7.53
CA LYS A 39 -19.77 -11.49 -6.81
C LYS A 39 -19.37 -11.37 -5.33
N ILE A 40 -19.19 -12.50 -4.64
CA ILE A 40 -18.81 -12.56 -3.22
C ILE A 40 -17.40 -11.98 -3.01
N THR A 41 -16.46 -12.31 -3.90
CA THR A 41 -15.04 -11.99 -3.71
C THR A 41 -14.64 -10.63 -4.27
N ASN A 42 -15.18 -10.24 -5.44
CA ASN A 42 -14.66 -9.14 -6.25
C ASN A 42 -14.55 -7.82 -5.48
N LYS A 43 -15.63 -7.37 -4.82
CA LYS A 43 -15.64 -6.08 -4.10
C LYS A 43 -14.54 -6.00 -3.05
N HIS A 44 -14.42 -7.03 -2.19
CA HIS A 44 -13.43 -7.05 -1.12
C HIS A 44 -12.01 -7.17 -1.66
N PHE A 45 -11.80 -8.09 -2.61
CA PHE A 45 -10.47 -8.36 -3.14
C PHE A 45 -9.93 -7.19 -3.96
N MET A 46 -10.79 -6.48 -4.72
CA MET A 46 -10.38 -5.28 -5.45
C MET A 46 -10.01 -4.13 -4.52
N ALA A 47 -10.74 -3.94 -3.41
CA ALA A 47 -10.37 -2.96 -2.40
C ALA A 47 -8.99 -3.27 -1.80
N MET A 48 -8.76 -4.53 -1.40
CA MET A 48 -7.45 -4.97 -0.88
C MET A 48 -6.33 -4.81 -1.92
N LYS A 49 -6.59 -5.15 -3.18
CA LYS A 49 -5.65 -4.95 -4.28
C LYS A 49 -5.28 -3.48 -4.43
N LYS A 50 -6.25 -2.57 -4.41
CA LYS A 50 -6.02 -1.13 -4.51
C LYS A 50 -5.12 -0.61 -3.39
N ASP A 51 -5.31 -1.07 -2.15
CA ASP A 51 -4.47 -0.68 -1.02
C ASP A 51 -3.04 -1.23 -1.13
N GLN A 52 -2.90 -2.49 -1.57
CA GLN A 52 -1.58 -3.06 -1.86
C GLN A 52 -0.88 -2.34 -3.00
N ASP A 53 -1.59 -1.98 -4.08
CA ASP A 53 -1.03 -1.27 -5.22
C ASP A 53 -0.51 0.12 -4.82
N LYS A 54 -1.24 0.86 -3.96
CA LYS A 54 -0.75 2.12 -3.39
C LYS A 54 0.53 1.92 -2.56
N ALA A 55 0.54 0.92 -1.69
CA ALA A 55 1.71 0.61 -0.86
C ALA A 55 2.92 0.20 -1.72
N ARG A 56 2.70 -0.55 -2.80
CA ARG A 56 3.73 -0.92 -3.78
C ARG A 56 4.26 0.30 -4.52
N ALA A 57 3.38 1.18 -4.98
CA ALA A 57 3.78 2.41 -5.66
C ALA A 57 4.66 3.29 -4.76
N LEU A 58 4.30 3.42 -3.47
CA LEU A 58 5.11 4.15 -2.50
C LEU A 58 6.49 3.51 -2.27
N ARG A 59 6.54 2.18 -2.08
CA ARG A 59 7.80 1.43 -1.94
C ARG A 59 8.69 1.61 -3.16
N ASN A 60 8.12 1.47 -4.36
CA ASN A 60 8.89 1.62 -5.59
C ASN A 60 9.44 3.04 -5.72
N LEU A 61 8.62 4.06 -5.43
CA LEU A 61 9.05 5.46 -5.49
C LEU A 61 10.22 5.79 -4.55
N LEU A 62 10.24 5.20 -3.35
CA LEU A 62 11.23 5.51 -2.32
C LEU A 62 12.45 4.59 -2.33
N VAL A 63 12.34 3.39 -2.92
CA VAL A 63 13.34 2.32 -2.78
C VAL A 63 13.64 1.60 -4.10
N SER A 64 12.62 1.08 -4.80
CA SER A 64 12.87 0.13 -5.90
C SER A 64 13.17 0.79 -7.25
N ASP A 65 12.60 1.96 -7.51
CA ASP A 65 12.75 2.70 -8.77
C ASP A 65 13.71 3.89 -8.60
N THR A 66 14.79 3.70 -7.83
CA THR A 66 15.77 4.73 -7.50
C THR A 66 17.19 4.21 -7.72
N THR A 67 18.10 5.07 -8.19
CA THR A 67 19.53 4.74 -8.22
C THR A 67 20.12 4.70 -6.81
N ASP A 68 21.23 4.00 -6.59
CA ASP A 68 21.91 3.99 -5.28
C ASP A 68 22.25 5.39 -4.76
N LYS A 69 22.59 6.31 -5.67
CA LYS A 69 22.84 7.72 -5.34
C LYS A 69 21.58 8.43 -4.84
N GLU A 70 20.42 8.16 -5.43
CA GLU A 70 19.13 8.70 -4.97
C GLU A 70 18.68 8.04 -3.67
N LEU A 71 18.86 6.73 -3.55
CA LEU A 71 18.56 5.96 -2.35
C LEU A 71 19.37 6.45 -1.14
N ASN A 72 20.67 6.68 -1.31
CA ASN A 72 21.52 7.27 -0.26
C ASN A 72 21.02 8.66 0.15
N LYS A 73 20.56 9.48 -0.80
CA LYS A 73 19.93 10.77 -0.47
C LYS A 73 18.63 10.58 0.29
N HIS A 74 17.82 9.57 -0.02
CA HIS A 74 16.62 9.26 0.75
C HIS A 74 17.00 8.91 2.18
N PHE A 75 17.99 8.05 2.41
CA PHE A 75 18.48 7.73 3.75
C PHE A 75 18.97 8.96 4.52
N THR A 76 19.78 9.83 3.90
CA THR A 76 20.23 11.08 4.54
C THR A 76 19.05 11.98 4.93
N ASN A 77 18.02 12.05 4.09
CA ASN A 77 16.82 12.84 4.42
C ASN A 77 15.98 12.19 5.52
N PHE A 78 15.87 10.86 5.54
CA PHE A 78 15.19 10.13 6.61
C PHE A 78 15.89 10.25 7.96
N ALA A 79 17.21 10.41 7.96
CA ALA A 79 18.02 10.57 9.18
C ALA A 79 17.96 11.98 9.79
N ARG A 80 17.30 12.95 9.14
CA ARG A 80 17.11 14.28 9.72
C ARG A 80 16.13 14.22 10.88
N GLU A 81 16.44 14.95 11.95
CA GLU A 81 15.64 14.96 13.18
C GLU A 81 14.18 15.35 12.95
N ASP A 82 13.92 16.39 12.16
CA ASP A 82 12.57 16.84 11.80
C ASP A 82 11.75 15.79 11.03
N VAL A 83 12.43 14.90 10.30
CA VAL A 83 11.80 13.81 9.54
C VAL A 83 11.55 12.59 10.44
N LEU A 84 12.48 12.30 11.36
CA LEU A 84 12.31 11.24 12.34
C LEU A 84 11.16 11.54 13.31
N GLU A 85 11.03 12.79 13.76
CA GLU A 85 9.89 13.23 14.57
C GLU A 85 8.56 13.01 13.84
N LEU A 86 8.50 13.39 12.56
CA LEU A 86 7.33 13.14 11.73
C LEU A 86 7.04 11.63 11.60
N ILE A 87 8.06 10.80 11.40
CA ILE A 87 7.88 9.35 11.34
C ILE A 87 7.36 8.80 12.67
N ASN A 88 7.87 9.28 13.81
CA ASN A 88 7.43 8.84 15.12
C ASN A 88 5.99 9.29 15.43
N GLU A 89 5.58 10.46 14.93
CA GLU A 89 4.23 11.00 15.15
C GLU A 89 3.15 10.21 14.38
N ILE A 90 3.41 9.86 13.11
CA ILE A 90 2.38 9.33 12.19
C ILE A 90 2.75 8.01 11.50
N GLY A 91 3.92 7.47 11.78
CA GLY A 91 4.43 6.24 11.18
C GLY A 91 3.68 5.01 11.68
N ASP A 92 2.80 4.48 10.84
CA ASP A 92 2.11 3.23 11.09
C ASP A 92 2.62 2.16 10.12
N ILE A 93 3.28 1.13 10.67
CA ILE A 93 3.74 0.00 9.87
C ILE A 93 2.56 -0.69 9.16
N GLU A 94 1.37 -0.73 9.76
CA GLU A 94 0.16 -1.27 9.16
C GLU A 94 -0.39 -0.40 8.03
N LYS A 95 -0.27 0.91 8.15
CA LYS A 95 -0.76 1.92 7.19
C LYS A 95 0.37 2.88 6.77
N PRO A 96 1.22 2.48 5.80
CA PRO A 96 2.38 3.29 5.40
C PRO A 96 2.03 4.49 4.49
N VAL A 97 0.83 4.51 3.89
CA VAL A 97 0.44 5.53 2.90
C VAL A 97 0.33 6.95 3.50
N PRO A 98 -0.31 7.16 4.67
CA PRO A 98 -0.32 8.46 5.34
C PRO A 98 1.07 9.05 5.55
N LEU A 99 2.03 8.25 6.01
CA LEU A 99 3.41 8.68 6.18
C LEU A 99 4.04 9.11 4.85
N GLY A 100 3.89 8.30 3.81
CA GLY A 100 4.39 8.64 2.47
C GLY A 100 3.86 9.98 1.94
N LEU A 101 2.57 10.25 2.14
CA LEU A 101 1.95 11.52 1.75
C LEU A 101 2.47 12.69 2.59
N ALA A 102 2.64 12.50 3.90
CA ALA A 102 3.16 13.51 4.79
C ALA A 102 4.61 13.86 4.46
N LEU A 103 5.46 12.87 4.16
CA LEU A 103 6.84 13.08 3.72
C LEU A 103 6.88 13.92 2.44
N ILE A 104 6.07 13.56 1.44
CA ILE A 104 5.96 14.33 0.20
C ILE A 104 5.53 15.79 0.45
N LYS A 105 4.57 16.02 1.35
CA LYS A 105 4.03 17.36 1.63
C LYS A 105 4.97 18.21 2.47
N LYS A 106 5.46 17.66 3.59
CA LYS A 106 6.19 18.37 4.64
C LYS A 106 7.69 18.44 4.39
N VAL A 107 8.29 17.47 3.70
CA VAL A 107 9.76 17.41 3.53
C VAL A 107 10.14 17.83 2.10
N PRO A 108 10.85 18.95 1.91
CA PRO A 108 11.17 19.50 0.59
C PRO A 108 11.88 18.52 -0.34
N ALA A 109 12.74 17.65 0.21
CA ALA A 109 13.49 16.66 -0.56
C ALA A 109 12.59 15.64 -1.28
N PHE A 110 11.43 15.30 -0.68
CA PHE A 110 10.50 14.31 -1.23
C PHE A 110 9.43 14.94 -2.16
N ARG A 111 9.31 16.28 -2.22
CA ARG A 111 8.39 16.96 -3.14
C ARG A 111 8.66 16.66 -4.61
N ARG A 112 9.94 16.53 -4.99
CA ARG A 112 10.33 16.19 -6.38
C ARG A 112 9.91 14.78 -6.78
N LEU A 113 9.79 13.86 -5.81
CA LEU A 113 9.28 12.51 -6.07
C LEU A 113 7.78 12.52 -6.38
N ALA A 114 7.02 13.43 -5.76
CA ALA A 114 5.59 13.61 -6.04
C ALA A 114 5.34 14.00 -7.50
N LEU A 115 6.17 14.90 -8.05
CA LEU A 115 6.12 15.31 -9.45
C LEU A 115 6.39 14.12 -10.38
N ARG A 116 7.41 13.30 -10.10
CA ARG A 116 7.73 12.08 -10.88
C ARG A 116 6.63 11.01 -10.79
N ALA A 117 6.01 10.86 -9.64
CA ALA A 117 4.89 9.92 -9.46
C ALA A 117 3.63 10.41 -10.20
N GLY A 118 3.35 11.71 -10.15
CA GLY A 118 2.24 12.35 -10.86
C GLY A 118 2.36 12.25 -12.37
N THR A 119 3.55 12.49 -12.94
CA THR A 119 3.78 12.31 -14.39
C THR A 119 3.64 10.85 -14.82
N ARG A 120 4.17 9.88 -14.05
CA ARG A 120 3.99 8.46 -14.35
C ARG A 120 2.54 7.98 -14.26
N LEU A 121 1.67 8.65 -13.51
CA LEU A 121 0.24 8.36 -13.45
C LEU A 121 -0.55 9.00 -14.60
N MET A 122 -0.06 10.11 -15.16
CA MET A 122 -0.69 10.79 -16.30
C MET A 122 -0.32 10.18 -17.66
N PHE A 123 0.85 9.55 -17.78
CA PHE A 123 1.34 8.95 -19.03
C PHE A 123 1.32 7.41 -19.01
N ARG A 124 0.31 6.81 -18.35
CA ARG A 124 0.13 5.36 -18.26
C ARG A 124 -1.20 4.90 -18.80
#